data_AF-A0A835Y4M6-F1
#
_entry.id   AF-A0A835Y4M6-F1
#
_cell.length_a   1.000
_cell.length_b   1.000
_cell.length_c   1.000
_cell.angle_alpha   90.00
_cell.angle_beta   90.00
_cell.angle_gamma   90.00
#
_symmetry.space_group_name_H-M   'P 1'
#
loop_
_entity.id
_entity.type
_entity.pdbx_description
1 polymer ?
#
loop_
_entity_poly.entity_id
_entity_poly.type
_entity_poly.pdbx_seq_one_letter_code
_entity_poly.pdbx_strand_id
1 'polypeptide(L)'
;MFTAEWCGPCSLVYKELRQVTGRLEGRRPAAILVIDVEKNKELASELGVRSLPTLLYMGSSAARGPIFTQGPVSADLILDMLDRAEGFGGWDVKAKWLKL
;
A
#
# COMPACT_ATOMS: atom_id res chain seq x y z
N MET A 1 -6.33 0.60 1.59
CA MET A 1 -5.93 1.08 2.93
C MET A 1 -7.17 1.27 3.77
N PHE A 2 -7.22 0.61 4.92
CA PHE A 2 -8.24 0.86 5.94
C PHE A 2 -7.85 2.07 6.80
N THR A 3 -8.81 2.92 7.11
CA THR A 3 -8.66 4.23 7.78
C THR A 3 -9.84 4.51 8.72
N ALA A 4 -9.72 5.57 9.54
CA ALA A 4 -10.83 6.22 10.23
C ALA A 4 -10.55 7.73 10.35
N GLU A 5 -11.55 8.55 10.66
CA GLU A 5 -11.38 10.01 10.82
C GLU A 5 -10.52 10.35 12.05
N TRP A 6 -10.61 9.57 13.11
CA TRP A 6 -9.82 9.72 14.33
C TRP A 6 -8.40 9.14 14.22
N CYS A 7 -8.03 8.57 13.07
CA CYS A 7 -6.72 7.97 12.87
C CYS A 7 -5.65 9.00 12.48
N GLY A 8 -4.98 9.58 13.48
CA GLY A 8 -3.86 10.51 13.26
C GLY A 8 -2.77 9.97 12.31
N PRO A 9 -2.21 8.76 12.54
CA PRO A 9 -1.17 8.21 11.68
C PRO A 9 -1.61 7.92 10.23
N CYS A 10 -2.91 7.74 9.97
CA CYS A 10 -3.43 7.54 8.61
C CYS A 10 -3.12 8.75 7.71
N SER A 11 -3.12 9.98 8.27
CA SER A 11 -2.77 11.22 7.56
C SER A 11 -1.36 11.18 6.93
N LEU A 12 -0.40 10.54 7.61
CA LEU A 12 0.95 10.37 7.12
C LEU A 12 0.97 9.40 5.94
N VAL A 13 0.31 8.25 6.08
CA VAL A 13 0.29 7.24 5.03
C VAL A 13 -0.45 7.73 3.79
N TYR A 14 -1.45 8.61 3.91
CA TYR A 14 -2.03 9.28 2.73
C TYR A 14 -1.01 10.09 1.92
N LYS A 15 -0.05 10.76 2.59
CA LYS A 15 1.02 11.50 1.90
C LYS A 15 1.94 10.54 1.15
N GLU A 16 2.27 9.41 1.77
CA GLU A 16 3.10 8.36 1.18
C GLU A 16 2.40 7.70 -0.02
N LEU A 17 1.11 7.37 0.09
CA LEU A 17 0.32 6.81 -1.02
C LEU A 17 0.26 7.75 -2.24
N ARG A 18 0.20 9.07 -2.03
CA ARG A 18 0.29 10.05 -3.14
C ARG A 18 1.66 10.03 -3.83
N GLN A 19 2.74 9.81 -3.09
CA GLN A 19 4.05 9.63 -3.71
C GLN A 19 4.12 8.32 -4.50
N VAL A 20 3.54 7.25 -3.97
CA VAL A 20 3.45 5.96 -4.67
C VAL A 20 2.72 6.12 -5.99
N THR A 21 1.53 6.76 -6.01
CA THR A 21 0.80 6.97 -7.28
C THR A 21 1.62 7.73 -8.30
N GLY A 22 2.28 8.83 -7.91
CA GLY A 22 3.13 9.60 -8.82
C GLY A 22 4.33 8.81 -9.35
N ARG A 23 4.88 7.88 -8.57
CA ARG A 23 6.00 7.01 -8.99
C ARG A 23 5.54 5.84 -9.88
N LEU A 24 4.27 5.45 -9.79
CA LEU A 24 3.66 4.38 -10.59
C LEU A 24 3.08 4.87 -11.93
N GLU A 25 2.95 6.18 -12.13
CA GLU A 25 2.45 6.76 -13.38
C GLU A 25 3.19 6.19 -14.61
N GLY A 26 2.42 5.70 -15.58
CA GLY A 26 2.93 5.14 -16.83
C GLY A 26 3.54 3.74 -16.75
N ARG A 27 3.56 3.08 -15.58
CA ARG A 27 4.17 1.74 -15.42
C ARG A 27 3.15 0.62 -15.48
N ARG A 28 2.21 0.60 -14.53
CA ARG A 28 1.10 -0.37 -14.49
C ARG A 28 -0.10 0.23 -13.75
N PRO A 29 -1.33 -0.22 -14.09
CA PRO A 29 -2.51 0.19 -13.35
C PRO A 29 -2.46 -0.39 -11.94
N ALA A 30 -2.34 0.48 -10.94
CA ALA A 30 -2.56 0.15 -9.54
C ALA A 30 -3.62 1.10 -8.98
N ALA A 31 -4.73 0.54 -8.51
CA ALA A 31 -5.77 1.30 -7.85
C ALA A 31 -5.51 1.33 -6.34
N ILE A 32 -5.51 2.53 -5.77
CA ILE A 32 -5.48 2.69 -4.31
C ILE A 32 -6.90 2.92 -3.85
N LEU A 33 -7.44 1.95 -3.12
CA LEU A 33 -8.74 2.05 -2.46
C LEU A 33 -8.54 2.49 -1.00
N VAL A 34 -9.34 3.45 -0.56
CA VAL A 34 -9.38 3.94 0.82
C VAL A 34 -10.71 3.54 1.42
N ILE A 35 -10.66 2.79 2.52
CA ILE A 35 -11.84 2.15 3.12
C ILE A 35 -11.96 2.61 4.56
N ASP A 36 -13.04 3.33 4.86
CA ASP A 36 -13.39 3.76 6.20
C ASP A 36 -13.93 2.57 7.01
N VAL A 37 -13.26 2.21 8.12
CA VAL A 37 -13.66 1.05 8.95
C VAL A 37 -14.98 1.27 9.67
N GLU A 38 -15.38 2.51 9.93
CA GLU A 38 -16.62 2.80 10.65
C GLU A 38 -17.83 2.56 9.74
N LYS A 39 -17.65 2.75 8.44
CA LYS A 39 -18.64 2.48 7.39
C LYS A 39 -18.59 1.05 6.84
N ASN A 40 -17.48 0.34 7.04
CA ASN A 40 -17.23 -0.99 6.45
C ASN A 40 -16.79 -2.01 7.51
N LYS A 41 -17.52 -2.09 8.64
CA LYS A 41 -17.15 -2.90 9.80
C LYS A 41 -17.03 -4.39 9.51
N GLU A 42 -17.98 -4.93 8.74
CA GLU A 42 -18.01 -6.36 8.37
C GLU A 42 -16.80 -6.72 7.51
N LEU A 43 -16.52 -5.93 6.48
CA LEU A 43 -15.35 -6.10 5.62
C LEU A 43 -14.03 -5.98 6.40
N ALA A 44 -13.92 -5.01 7.30
CA ALA A 44 -12.75 -4.84 8.16
C ALA A 44 -12.55 -6.07 9.07
N SER A 45 -13.63 -6.62 9.62
CA SER A 45 -13.59 -7.84 10.44
C SER A 45 -13.20 -9.07 9.63
N GLU A 46 -13.82 -9.27 8.45
CA GLU A 46 -13.56 -10.39 7.55
C GLU A 46 -12.08 -10.43 7.11
N LEU A 47 -11.51 -9.26 6.82
CA LEU A 47 -10.11 -9.12 6.41
C LEU A 47 -9.12 -9.00 7.59
N GLY A 48 -9.59 -9.18 8.83
CA GLY A 48 -8.73 -9.20 10.02
C GLY A 48 -8.06 -7.87 10.34
N VAL A 49 -8.67 -6.74 9.99
CA VAL A 49 -8.17 -5.40 10.29
C VAL A 49 -8.33 -5.11 11.78
N ARG A 50 -7.20 -5.13 12.51
CA ARG A 50 -7.15 -4.95 13.97
C ARG A 50 -6.52 -3.64 14.43
N SER A 51 -5.86 -2.93 13.51
CA SER A 51 -5.19 -1.65 13.79
C SER A 51 -5.23 -0.76 12.55
N LEU A 52 -5.05 0.54 12.77
CA LEU A 52 -5.04 1.54 11.71
C LEU A 52 -3.69 2.29 11.64
N PRO A 53 -3.24 2.69 10.45
CA PRO A 53 -3.74 2.23 9.15
C PRO A 53 -3.39 0.75 8.92
N THR A 54 -4.20 0.05 8.12
CA THR A 54 -3.85 -1.27 7.57
C THR A 54 -3.86 -1.18 6.04
N LEU A 55 -2.77 -1.59 5.41
CA LEU A 55 -2.67 -1.69 3.96
C LEU A 55 -2.77 -3.16 3.58
N LEU A 56 -3.56 -3.39 2.53
CA LEU A 56 -3.81 -4.69 1.94
C LEU A 56 -3.46 -4.58 0.46
N TYR A 57 -2.56 -5.43 0.00
CA TYR A 57 -2.31 -5.63 -1.42
C TYR A 57 -2.99 -6.90 -1.88
N MET A 58 -3.82 -6.76 -2.92
CA MET A 58 -4.43 -7.87 -3.64
C MET A 58 -3.81 -7.91 -5.04
N GLY A 59 -2.99 -8.94 -5.28
CA GLY A 59 -2.37 -9.18 -6.57
C GLY A 59 -3.36 -9.71 -7.60
N SER A 60 -2.91 -9.78 -8.85
CA SER A 60 -3.73 -10.30 -9.96
C SER A 60 -3.90 -11.82 -9.93
N SER A 61 -3.02 -12.52 -9.21
CA SER A 61 -3.01 -13.97 -9.09
C SER A 61 -3.49 -14.42 -7.71
N ALA A 62 -4.59 -15.18 -7.67
CA ALA A 62 -5.10 -15.80 -6.44
C ALA A 62 -4.13 -16.83 -5.82
N ALA A 63 -3.10 -17.26 -6.55
CA ALA A 63 -2.07 -18.16 -6.03
C ALA A 63 -1.18 -17.49 -4.95
N ARG A 64 -1.11 -16.16 -4.95
CA ARG A 64 -0.45 -15.39 -3.89
C ARG A 64 -1.54 -14.80 -3.00
N GLY A 65 -1.55 -15.22 -1.73
CA GLY A 65 -2.47 -14.67 -0.75
C GLY A 65 -2.29 -13.16 -0.56
N PRO A 66 -3.25 -12.50 0.08
CA PRO A 66 -3.15 -11.07 0.37
C PRO A 66 -1.91 -10.74 1.21
N ILE A 67 -1.24 -9.64 0.85
CA ILE A 67 -0.10 -9.12 1.62
C ILE A 67 -0.60 -7.94 2.46
N PHE A 68 -0.33 -8.01 3.77
CA PHE A 68 -0.73 -6.99 4.73
C PHE A 68 0.47 -6.24 5.28
N THR A 69 0.26 -4.97 5.58
CA THR A 69 1.12 -4.22 6.50
C THR A 69 0.25 -3.37 7.44
N GLN A 70 0.65 -3.31 8.70
CA GLN A 70 -0.08 -2.61 9.75
C GLN A 70 0.80 -1.50 10.34
N GLY A 71 0.20 -0.34 10.57
CA GLY A 71 0.87 0.85 11.07
C GLY A 71 1.42 1.75 9.96
N PRO A 72 2.14 2.83 10.35
CA PRO A 72 2.72 3.77 9.40
C PRO A 72 3.76 3.12 8.50
N VAL A 73 3.72 3.42 7.20
CA VAL A 73 4.64 2.89 6.20
C VAL A 73 5.07 4.00 5.23
N SER A 74 6.30 3.91 4.70
CA SER A 74 6.82 4.83 3.69
C SER A 74 6.43 4.42 2.27
N ALA A 75 6.50 5.37 1.34
CA ALA A 75 6.30 5.10 -0.08
C ALA A 75 7.27 4.05 -0.62
N ASP A 76 8.53 4.08 -0.18
CA ASP A 76 9.56 3.12 -0.60
C ASP A 76 9.20 1.70 -0.16
N LEU A 77 8.75 1.53 1.10
CA LEU A 77 8.33 0.22 1.59
C LEU A 77 7.11 -0.30 0.82
N ILE A 78 6.13 0.56 0.52
CA ILE A 78 4.95 0.17 -0.26
C ILE A 78 5.38 -0.32 -1.65
N LEU A 79 6.29 0.39 -2.32
CA LEU A 79 6.76 0.02 -3.64
C LEU A 79 7.61 -1.27 -3.61
N ASP A 80 8.43 -1.48 -2.58
CA ASP A 80 9.15 -2.74 -2.37
C ASP A 80 8.18 -3.91 -2.16
N MET A 81 7.09 -3.70 -1.42
CA MET A 81 6.05 -4.71 -1.26
C MET A 81 5.41 -5.06 -2.61
N LEU A 82 5.11 -4.07 -3.44
CA LEU A 82 4.57 -4.28 -4.79
C LEU A 82 5.56 -5.06 -5.67
N ASP A 83 6.85 -4.69 -5.67
CA ASP A 83 7.92 -5.37 -6.41
C ASP A 83 7.97 -6.87 -6.10
N ARG A 84 7.97 -7.20 -4.79
CA ARG A 84 7.95 -8.59 -4.30
C ARG A 84 6.64 -9.30 -4.63
N ALA A 85 5.52 -8.59 -4.59
CA ALA A 85 4.19 -9.19 -4.73
C ALA A 85 3.86 -9.66 -6.13
N GLU A 86 4.38 -9.01 -7.18
CA GLU A 86 4.14 -9.40 -8.58
C GLU A 86 5.42 -9.88 -9.29
N GLY A 87 6.61 -9.69 -8.70
CA GLY A 87 7.88 -10.02 -9.33
C GLY A 87 8.19 -9.02 -10.44
N PHE A 88 8.17 -7.73 -10.12
CA PHE A 88 8.36 -6.66 -11.12
C PHE A 88 9.78 -6.60 -11.71
N GLY A 89 10.75 -7.35 -11.17
CA GLY A 89 12.05 -7.58 -11.78
C GLY A 89 12.87 -6.29 -11.89
N GLY A 90 13.67 -6.01 -10.86
CA GLY A 90 14.74 -5.02 -10.96
C GLY A 90 14.26 -3.58 -10.82
N TRP A 91 13.64 -3.25 -9.68
CA TRP A 91 13.54 -1.88 -9.27
C TRP A 91 14.85 -1.43 -8.61
N ASP A 92 15.77 -0.86 -9.40
CA ASP A 92 16.88 -0.14 -8.79
C ASP A 92 16.39 1.23 -8.30
N VAL A 93 15.83 1.26 -7.09
CA VAL A 93 15.54 2.48 -6.30
C VAL A 93 16.75 3.37 -6.10
N LYS A 94 17.97 2.80 -6.19
CA LYS A 94 19.25 3.50 -6.01
C LYS A 94 19.88 3.97 -7.32
N ALA A 95 19.51 3.43 -8.48
CA ALA A 95 20.12 3.72 -9.79
C ALA A 95 20.03 5.19 -10.20
N LYS A 96 19.14 5.98 -9.59
CA LYS A 96 19.02 7.41 -9.90
C LYS A 96 19.98 8.31 -9.10
N TRP A 97 20.62 7.79 -8.04
CA TRP A 97 21.50 8.57 -7.16
C TRP A 97 23.00 8.23 -7.29
N LEU A 98 23.35 7.14 -7.97
CA LEU A 98 24.72 6.75 -8.30
C LEU A 98 25.16 7.16 -9.72
N LYS A 99 24.39 8.03 -10.38
CA LYS A 99 24.84 8.78 -11.55
C LYS A 99 25.28 10.19 -11.13
N LEU A 100 26.38 10.24 -10.38
CA LEU A 100 27.30 11.37 -10.31
C LEU A 100 28.72 10.82 -10.49
#